data_AF-A0A564Q245-F1
#
_entry.id   AF-A0A564Q245-F1
#
_cell.length_a   1.000
_cell.length_b   1.000
_cell.length_c   1.000
_cell.angle_alpha   90.00
_cell.angle_beta   90.00
_cell.angle_gamma   90.00
#
_symmetry.space_group_name_H-M   'P 1'
#
loop_
_entity.id
_entity.type
_entity.pdbx_description
1 polymer ?
#
loop_
_entity_poly.entity_id
_entity_poly.type
_entity_poly.pdbx_seq_one_letter_code
_entity_poly.pdbx_strand_id
1 'polypeptide(L)'
;MPYIYNSEGGELFFNDVKTEKLGGGDDYGGICKFCQSETKTISYHKFYKNYLIVVKCGGCDKIFLEEYNEDWRWIKDEDILLKEDLKKAITDEKGLLENVDTEALNLIFSKGELDALCSYMRGDDYSSANLSRAKKKIPRLERLFNVRIKI
;
A
#
# COMPACT_ATOMS: atom_id res chain seq x y z
N MET A 1 5.45 0.50 9.02
CA MET A 1 5.48 1.21 7.72
C MET A 1 4.99 0.23 6.68
N PRO A 2 4.15 0.64 5.71
CA PRO A 2 3.41 -0.28 4.87
C PRO A 2 4.26 -0.76 3.69
N TYR A 3 3.98 -1.98 3.23
CA TYR A 3 4.37 -2.41 1.90
C TYR A 3 3.35 -1.87 0.87
N ILE A 4 3.84 -1.42 -0.27
CA ILE A 4 3.00 -0.95 -1.38
C ILE A 4 3.28 -1.80 -2.60
N TYR A 5 2.23 -2.36 -3.20
CA TYR A 5 2.33 -3.26 -4.33
C TYR A 5 1.58 -2.71 -5.54
N ASN A 6 2.24 -2.71 -6.69
CA ASN A 6 1.67 -2.37 -7.99
C ASN A 6 1.31 -3.66 -8.72
N SER A 7 0.02 -3.97 -8.84
CA SER A 7 -0.41 -5.26 -9.41
C SER A 7 -0.20 -5.34 -10.93
N GLU A 8 -0.18 -4.20 -11.64
CA GLU A 8 0.08 -4.14 -13.09
C GLU A 8 1.55 -4.50 -13.43
N GLY A 9 2.50 -3.99 -12.63
CA GLY A 9 3.95 -4.21 -12.84
C GLY A 9 4.55 -5.32 -11.97
N GLY A 10 3.81 -5.79 -10.98
CA GLY A 10 4.28 -6.64 -9.89
C GLY A 10 5.47 -6.03 -9.14
N GLU A 11 5.46 -4.72 -8.93
CA GLU A 11 6.50 -3.99 -8.21
C GLU A 11 6.09 -3.84 -6.74
N LEU A 12 7.01 -4.10 -5.83
CA LEU A 12 6.81 -3.94 -4.40
C LEU A 12 7.74 -2.85 -3.86
N PHE A 13 7.23 -2.05 -2.95
CA PHE A 13 7.98 -0.98 -2.29
C PHE A 13 7.86 -1.13 -0.79
N PHE A 14 8.98 -1.01 -0.10
CA PHE A 14 9.03 -0.88 1.35
C PHE A 14 9.77 0.41 1.70
N ASN A 15 9.09 1.30 2.43
CA ASN A 15 9.65 2.59 2.83
C ASN A 15 10.26 3.39 1.66
N ASP A 16 9.52 3.50 0.55
CA ASP A 16 9.92 4.21 -0.68
C ASP A 16 11.10 3.58 -1.44
N VAL A 17 11.62 2.45 -0.97
CA VAL A 17 12.64 1.67 -1.67
C VAL A 17 11.94 0.55 -2.44
N LYS A 18 12.17 0.52 -3.75
CA LYS A 18 11.73 -0.59 -4.60
C LYS A 18 12.50 -1.85 -4.19
N THR A 19 11.78 -2.93 -3.92
CA THR A 19 12.39 -4.23 -3.64
C THR A 19 12.91 -4.85 -4.94
N GLU A 20 13.85 -5.78 -4.82
CA GLU A 20 14.33 -6.54 -5.97
C GLU A 20 13.27 -7.59 -6.34
N LYS A 21 12.65 -7.45 -7.52
CA LYS A 21 11.71 -8.45 -8.03
C LYS A 21 12.49 -9.64 -8.58
N LEU A 22 12.31 -10.82 -7.99
CA LEU A 22 12.96 -12.05 -8.40
C LEU A 22 12.16 -12.81 -9.46
N GLY A 23 10.83 -12.63 -9.50
CA GLY A 23 9.96 -13.32 -10.44
C GLY A 23 8.48 -13.19 -10.10
N GLY A 24 7.66 -13.94 -10.84
CA GLY A 24 6.22 -14.12 -10.60
C GLY A 24 5.81 -15.55 -10.90
N GLY A 25 4.68 -15.97 -10.34
CA GLY A 25 4.17 -17.34 -10.50
C GLY A 25 2.68 -17.41 -10.17
N ASP A 26 2.12 -18.62 -10.27
CA ASP A 26 0.79 -19.00 -9.75
C ASP A 26 0.95 -20.21 -8.81
N ASP A 27 2.11 -20.28 -8.15
CA ASP A 27 2.51 -21.38 -7.29
C ASP A 27 1.67 -21.41 -6.01
N TYR A 28 1.60 -22.58 -5.37
CA TYR A 28 0.99 -22.70 -4.05
C TYR A 28 1.72 -21.79 -3.04
N GLY A 29 0.99 -20.85 -2.45
CA GLY A 29 1.49 -19.87 -1.50
C GLY A 29 1.22 -20.23 -0.03
N GLY A 30 0.54 -21.34 0.25
CA GLY A 30 0.13 -21.69 1.63
C GLY A 30 -1.35 -21.47 1.90
N ILE A 31 -1.65 -20.98 3.11
CA ILE A 31 -3.01 -20.82 3.63
C ILE A 31 -3.27 -19.36 4.01
N CYS A 32 -4.42 -18.85 3.61
CA CYS A 32 -4.80 -17.47 3.86
C CYS A 32 -5.06 -17.21 5.35
N LYS A 33 -4.35 -16.24 5.91
CA LYS A 33 -4.52 -15.79 7.31
C LYS A 33 -5.92 -15.28 7.66
N PHE A 34 -6.74 -14.94 6.66
CA PHE A 34 -8.07 -14.36 6.87
C PHE A 34 -9.21 -15.37 6.76
N CYS A 35 -9.16 -16.30 5.80
CA CYS A 35 -10.28 -17.19 5.50
C CYS A 35 -9.89 -18.67 5.39
N GLN A 36 -8.63 -19.02 5.66
CA GLN A 36 -8.12 -20.40 5.65
C GLN A 36 -8.19 -21.12 4.29
N SER A 37 -8.52 -20.41 3.20
CA SER A 37 -8.44 -20.95 1.84
C SER A 37 -7.00 -20.93 1.33
N GLU A 38 -6.73 -21.71 0.28
CA GLU A 38 -5.41 -21.72 -0.37
C GLU A 38 -5.05 -20.34 -0.94
N THR A 39 -3.78 -19.99 -0.79
CA THR A 39 -3.18 -18.81 -1.43
C THR A 39 -2.34 -19.23 -2.63
N LYS A 40 -2.23 -18.32 -3.59
CA LYS A 40 -1.32 -18.45 -4.72
C LYS A 40 -0.32 -17.32 -4.69
N THR A 41 0.94 -17.62 -4.97
CA THR A 41 1.95 -16.58 -5.13
C THR A 41 1.63 -15.74 -6.36
N ILE A 42 1.84 -14.43 -6.27
CA ILE A 42 1.76 -13.47 -7.38
C ILE A 42 3.17 -13.05 -7.79
N SER A 43 4.02 -12.73 -6.81
CA SER A 43 5.39 -12.30 -7.08
C SER A 43 6.34 -12.57 -5.93
N TYR A 44 7.60 -12.80 -6.29
CA TYR A 44 8.71 -13.00 -5.37
C TYR A 44 9.60 -11.77 -5.37
N HIS A 45 9.98 -11.32 -4.18
CA HIS A 45 10.85 -10.17 -3.98
C HIS A 45 11.93 -10.47 -2.96
N LYS A 46 13.00 -9.69 -3.02
CA LYS A 46 14.04 -9.65 -2.02
C LYS A 46 14.22 -8.25 -1.49
N PHE A 47 14.37 -8.15 -0.17
CA PHE A 47 14.72 -6.90 0.49
C PHE A 47 15.74 -7.18 1.60
N TYR A 48 16.96 -6.67 1.42
CA TYR A 48 18.14 -7.08 2.20
C TYR A 48 18.32 -8.60 2.21
N LYS A 49 18.15 -9.25 3.36
CA LYS A 49 18.31 -10.69 3.57
C LYS A 49 16.99 -11.47 3.46
N ASN A 50 15.86 -10.77 3.46
CA ASN A 50 14.56 -11.40 3.56
C ASN A 50 13.93 -11.59 2.18
N TYR A 51 13.22 -12.70 2.04
CA TYR A 51 12.33 -12.96 0.92
C TYR A 51 10.95 -12.45 1.27
N LEU A 52 10.33 -11.78 0.30
CA LEU A 52 9.03 -11.16 0.42
C LEU A 52 8.15 -11.74 -0.68
N ILE A 53 7.12 -12.48 -0.31
CA ILE A 53 6.24 -13.18 -1.24
C ILE A 53 4.88 -12.51 -1.20
N VAL A 54 4.46 -11.94 -2.33
CA VAL A 54 3.12 -11.39 -2.45
C VAL A 54 2.19 -12.51 -2.88
N VAL A 55 1.14 -12.76 -2.11
CA VAL A 55 0.20 -13.86 -2.34
C VAL A 55 -1.23 -13.33 -2.50
N LYS A 56 -2.05 -14.02 -3.30
CA LYS A 56 -3.50 -13.80 -3.43
C LYS A 56 -4.25 -14.99 -2.88
N CYS A 57 -5.24 -14.74 -2.03
CA CYS A 57 -6.15 -15.78 -1.58
C CYS A 57 -7.17 -16.15 -2.66
N GLY A 58 -7.36 -17.44 -2.92
CA GLY A 58 -8.39 -17.92 -3.85
C GLY A 58 -9.83 -17.87 -3.30
N GLY A 59 -9.99 -17.73 -1.98
CA GLY A 59 -11.32 -17.71 -1.32
C GLY A 59 -11.88 -16.31 -1.07
N CYS A 60 -11.08 -15.39 -0.52
CA CYS A 60 -11.52 -14.03 -0.17
C CYS A 60 -10.88 -12.93 -1.02
N ASP A 61 -10.12 -13.31 -2.06
CA ASP A 61 -9.41 -12.40 -2.98
C ASP A 61 -8.39 -11.44 -2.34
N LYS A 62 -8.23 -11.45 -1.02
CA LYS A 62 -7.26 -10.60 -0.33
C LYS A 62 -5.85 -10.89 -0.83
N ILE A 63 -5.11 -9.81 -1.05
CA ILE A 63 -3.69 -9.83 -1.37
C ILE A 63 -2.92 -9.36 -0.14
N PHE A 64 -1.90 -10.10 0.24
CA PHE A 64 -1.03 -9.76 1.36
C PHE A 64 0.39 -10.28 1.11
N LEU A 65 1.29 -10.00 2.03
CA LEU A 65 2.70 -10.37 1.92
C LEU A 65 3.10 -11.34 3.01
N GLU A 66 3.87 -12.34 2.64
CA GLU A 66 4.54 -13.26 3.54
C GLU A 66 6.03 -12.96 3.54
N GLU A 67 6.62 -12.79 4.73
CA GLU A 67 8.03 -12.49 4.90
C GLU A 67 8.76 -13.72 5.41
N TYR A 68 9.88 -14.06 4.76
CA TYR A 68 10.73 -15.19 5.09
C TYR A 68 12.18 -14.71 5.28
N ASN A 69 12.92 -15.37 6.17
CA ASN A 69 14.34 -15.10 6.33
C ASN A 69 15.18 -15.77 5.21
N GLU A 70 16.50 -15.60 5.25
CA GLU A 70 17.44 -16.17 4.27
C GLU A 70 17.45 -17.72 4.22
N ASP A 71 16.95 -18.38 5.26
CA ASP A 71 16.82 -19.84 5.36
C ASP A 71 15.42 -20.35 4.95
N TRP A 72 14.60 -19.51 4.30
CA TRP A 72 13.20 -19.83 3.94
C TRP A 72 12.31 -20.17 5.13
N ARG A 73 12.61 -19.64 6.31
CA ARG A 73 11.73 -19.74 7.48
C ARG A 73 10.77 -18.56 7.50
N TRP A 74 9.48 -18.86 7.63
CA TRP A 74 8.43 -17.87 7.79
C TRP A 74 8.71 -16.98 9.00
N ILE A 75 8.61 -15.67 8.81
CA ILE A 75 8.75 -14.65 9.86
C ILE A 75 7.36 -14.14 10.25
N LYS A 76 6.58 -13.67 9.27
CA LYS A 76 5.26 -13.05 9.49
C LYS A 76 4.47 -12.88 8.20
N ASP A 77 3.18 -12.62 8.37
CA ASP A 77 2.33 -12.08 7.32
C ASP A 77 2.05 -10.59 7.57
N GLU A 78 2.13 -9.79 6.53
CA GLU A 78 1.90 -8.34 6.58
C GLU A 78 0.84 -7.93 5.56
N ASP A 79 0.02 -6.94 5.93
CA ASP A 79 -0.91 -6.35 4.99
C ASP A 79 -0.16 -5.44 4.01
N ILE A 80 -0.62 -5.41 2.75
CA ILE A 80 -0.03 -4.57 1.72
C ILE A 80 -1.07 -3.63 1.13
N LEU A 81 -0.61 -2.47 0.69
CA LEU A 81 -1.42 -1.50 -0.02
C LEU A 81 -1.32 -1.72 -1.51
N LEU A 82 -2.45 -1.89 -2.18
CA LEU A 82 -2.50 -1.93 -3.63
C LEU A 82 -2.46 -0.52 -4.21
N LYS A 83 -1.59 -0.31 -5.19
CA LYS A 83 -1.43 0.98 -5.87
C LYS A 83 -2.72 1.40 -6.57
N GLU A 84 -3.52 0.44 -7.04
CA GLU A 84 -4.77 0.67 -7.76
C GLU A 84 -5.85 1.24 -6.86
N ASP A 85 -5.93 0.78 -5.61
CA ASP A 85 -6.87 1.29 -4.61
C ASP A 85 -6.55 2.75 -4.25
N LEU A 86 -5.27 3.09 -4.26
CA LEU A 86 -4.80 4.46 -4.01
C LEU A 86 -4.91 5.38 -5.23
N LYS A 87 -4.83 4.87 -6.46
CA LYS A 87 -5.16 5.65 -7.67
C LYS A 87 -6.64 6.04 -7.69
N LYS A 88 -7.54 5.09 -7.43
CA LYS A 88 -9.00 5.34 -7.36
C LYS A 88 -9.34 6.41 -6.32
N ALA A 89 -8.62 6.42 -5.21
CA ALA A 89 -8.77 7.40 -4.15
C ALA A 89 -8.44 8.85 -4.55
N ILE A 90 -7.66 9.07 -5.62
CA ILE A 90 -7.06 10.39 -5.94
C ILE A 90 -7.68 11.03 -7.18
N THR A 91 -8.27 10.27 -8.11
CA THR A 91 -8.72 10.77 -9.42
C THR A 91 -10.06 11.50 -9.44
N ASP A 92 -10.83 11.54 -8.36
CA ASP A 92 -12.06 12.32 -8.32
C ASP A 92 -11.70 13.80 -8.13
N GLU A 93 -11.86 14.63 -9.17
CA GLU A 93 -11.53 16.06 -9.16
C GLU A 93 -12.33 16.87 -8.12
N LYS A 94 -13.30 16.25 -7.43
CA LYS A 94 -13.97 16.77 -6.22
C LYS A 94 -13.71 15.95 -4.94
N GLY A 95 -13.06 14.80 -5.02
CA GLY A 95 -13.27 13.72 -4.06
C GLY A 95 -12.02 12.91 -3.76
N LEU A 96 -10.92 13.57 -3.37
CA LEU A 96 -9.75 12.87 -2.77
C LEU A 96 -10.11 12.08 -1.50
N LEU A 97 -11.37 12.12 -1.04
CA LEU A 97 -11.78 11.83 0.34
C LEU A 97 -13.17 11.23 0.51
N GLU A 98 -14.03 11.18 -0.52
CA GLU A 98 -15.37 10.60 -0.39
C GLU A 98 -15.41 9.10 -0.70
N ASN A 99 -14.43 8.59 -1.45
CA ASN A 99 -14.35 7.19 -1.88
C ASN A 99 -13.08 6.48 -1.42
N VAL A 100 -12.28 7.09 -0.54
CA VAL A 100 -11.00 6.52 -0.13
C VAL A 100 -11.19 5.53 0.99
N ASP A 101 -10.60 4.35 0.83
CA ASP A 101 -10.32 3.49 1.97
C ASP A 101 -9.36 4.23 2.92
N THR A 102 -9.95 4.76 3.98
CA THR A 102 -9.27 5.63 4.95
C THR A 102 -8.10 4.90 5.60
N GLU A 103 -8.12 3.57 5.62
CA GLU A 103 -7.07 2.71 6.13
C GLU A 103 -5.78 2.82 5.31
N ALA A 104 -5.89 2.91 3.98
CA ALA A 104 -4.75 3.05 3.08
C ALA A 104 -4.06 4.44 3.19
N LEU A 105 -4.84 5.49 3.40
CA LEU A 105 -4.31 6.83 3.61
C LEU A 105 -3.73 7.03 5.02
N ASN A 106 -4.33 6.42 6.04
CA ASN A 106 -3.86 6.45 7.43
C ASN A 106 -2.45 5.85 7.62
N LEU A 107 -2.02 5.07 6.65
CA LEU A 107 -0.69 4.46 6.61
C LEU A 107 0.41 5.42 6.11
N ILE A 108 0.03 6.54 5.50
CA ILE A 108 0.93 7.58 4.96
C ILE A 108 0.80 8.86 5.77
N PHE A 109 -0.43 9.24 6.06
CA PHE A 109 -0.80 10.42 6.80
C PHE A 109 -1.37 10.00 8.17
N SER A 110 -1.05 10.75 9.21
CA SER A 110 -1.80 10.65 10.46
C SER A 110 -3.23 11.14 10.26
N LYS A 111 -4.15 10.69 11.12
CA LYS A 111 -5.54 11.16 11.11
C LYS A 111 -5.65 12.69 11.06
N GLY A 112 -4.89 13.40 11.89
CA GLY A 112 -4.91 14.87 11.92
C GLY A 112 -4.35 15.54 10.65
N GLU A 113 -3.41 14.89 9.94
CA GLU A 113 -2.91 15.36 8.64
C GLU A 113 -3.94 15.15 7.54
N LEU A 114 -4.65 14.01 7.55
CA LEU A 114 -5.76 13.75 6.63
C LEU A 114 -6.90 14.73 6.87
N ASP A 115 -7.36 14.87 8.11
CA ASP A 115 -8.46 15.78 8.46
C ASP A 115 -8.14 17.21 8.00
N ALA A 116 -6.91 17.69 8.20
CA ALA A 116 -6.50 19.01 7.74
C ALA A 116 -6.43 19.15 6.22
N LEU A 117 -5.97 18.10 5.50
CA LEU A 117 -6.04 18.04 4.04
C LEU A 117 -7.49 18.11 3.55
N CYS A 118 -8.38 17.36 4.21
CA CYS A 118 -9.81 17.33 3.90
C CYS A 118 -10.47 18.68 4.04
N SER A 119 -10.34 19.27 5.23
CA SER A 119 -10.93 20.56 5.53
C SER A 119 -10.42 21.63 4.58
N TYR A 120 -9.12 21.65 4.27
CA TYR A 120 -8.56 22.59 3.29
C TYR A 120 -9.20 22.44 1.90
N MET A 121 -9.37 21.20 1.41
CA MET A 121 -9.97 20.95 0.09
C MET A 121 -11.46 21.32 0.03
N ARG A 122 -12.17 21.22 1.16
CA ARG A 122 -13.58 21.60 1.28
C ARG A 122 -13.79 23.10 1.54
N GLY A 123 -12.73 23.83 1.87
CA GLY A 123 -12.81 25.24 2.27
C GLY A 123 -13.25 25.45 3.72
N ASP A 124 -13.19 24.40 4.55
CA ASP A 124 -13.53 24.42 5.97
C ASP A 124 -12.32 24.87 6.82
N ASP A 125 -12.55 25.14 8.11
CA ASP A 125 -11.47 25.41 9.07
C ASP A 125 -10.56 24.19 9.25
N TYR A 126 -9.24 24.44 9.27
CA TYR A 126 -8.22 23.40 9.37
C TYR A 126 -7.04 23.79 10.25
N SER A 127 -6.32 22.79 10.75
CA SER A 127 -5.03 22.99 11.42
C SER A 127 -3.94 23.26 10.39
N SER A 128 -3.45 24.50 10.32
CA SER A 128 -2.37 24.91 9.42
C SER A 128 -1.08 24.11 9.62
N ALA A 129 -0.78 23.74 10.87
CA ALA A 129 0.36 22.89 11.21
C ALA A 129 0.23 21.49 10.63
N ASN A 130 -0.94 20.86 10.77
CA ASN A 130 -1.19 19.54 10.20
C ASN A 130 -1.22 19.59 8.66
N LEU A 131 -1.85 20.62 8.07
CA LEU A 131 -1.83 20.83 6.63
C LEU A 131 -0.40 20.96 6.09
N SER A 132 0.46 21.72 6.77
CA SER A 132 1.87 21.88 6.37
C SER A 132 2.63 20.55 6.38
N ARG A 133 2.43 19.72 7.41
CA ARG A 133 3.03 18.38 7.50
C ARG A 133 2.50 17.45 6.42
N ALA A 134 1.19 17.49 6.17
CA ALA A 134 0.54 16.73 5.12
C ALA A 134 1.09 17.12 3.73
N LYS A 135 1.23 18.42 3.45
CA LYS A 135 1.79 18.92 2.18
C LYS A 135 3.20 18.39 1.90
N LYS A 136 4.03 18.23 2.93
CA LYS A 136 5.38 17.63 2.80
C LYS A 136 5.36 16.14 2.42
N LYS A 137 4.25 15.44 2.67
CA LYS A 137 4.07 14.02 2.35
C LYS A 137 3.44 13.79 0.97
N ILE A 138 2.88 14.83 0.32
CA ILE A 138 2.31 14.72 -1.02
C ILE A 138 3.35 14.22 -2.04
N PRO A 139 4.58 14.76 -2.14
CA PRO A 139 5.54 14.25 -3.13
C PRO A 139 5.91 12.78 -2.93
N ARG A 140 5.80 12.28 -1.69
CA ARG A 140 5.99 10.85 -1.39
C ARG A 140 4.83 10.03 -1.93
N LEU A 141 3.60 10.45 -1.68
CA LEU A 141 2.41 9.83 -2.25
C LEU A 141 2.47 9.85 -3.79
N GLU A 142 2.77 11.01 -4.40
CA GLU A 142 2.87 11.16 -5.85
C GLU A 142 3.89 10.20 -6.47
N ARG A 143 5.08 10.05 -5.85
CA ARG A 143 6.10 9.09 -6.31
C ARG A 143 5.67 7.64 -6.17
N LEU A 144 5.15 7.25 -5.02
CA LEU A 144 4.74 5.86 -4.74
C LEU A 144 3.59 5.42 -5.66
N PHE A 145 2.61 6.31 -5.84
CA PHE A 145 1.37 5.99 -6.53
C PHE A 145 1.35 6.43 -8.00
N ASN A 146 2.38 7.15 -8.45
CA ASN A 146 2.43 7.79 -9.77
C ASN A 146 1.16 8.60 -10.05
N VAL A 147 0.77 9.40 -9.06
CA VAL A 147 -0.41 10.26 -9.05
C VAL A 147 0.04 11.70 -8.92
N ARG A 148 -0.83 12.65 -9.24
CA ARG A 148 -0.62 14.07 -8.95
C ARG A 148 -1.78 14.58 -8.14
N ILE A 149 -1.50 15.19 -6.99
CA ILE A 149 -2.53 15.88 -6.23
C ILE A 149 -2.44 17.38 -6.53
N LYS A 150 -3.55 17.96 -6.98
CA LYS A 150 -3.70 19.42 -7.06
C LYS A 150 -4.28 19.93 -5.74
N ILE A 151 -3.53 20.75 -5.01
CA ILE A 151 -3.89 21.35 -3.71
C ILE A 151 -3.50 22.83 -3.70
#